data_AF-A0A1Q3XQ85-F1
#
_entry.id   AF-A0A1Q3XQ85-F1
#
_cell.length_a   1.000
_cell.length_b   1.000
_cell.length_c   1.000
_cell.angle_alpha   90.00
_cell.angle_beta   90.00
_cell.angle_gamma   90.00
#
_symmetry.space_group_name_H-M   'P 1'
#
loop_
_entity.id
_entity.type
_entity.pdbx_description
1 polymer ?
#
loop_
_entity_poly.entity_id
_entity_poly.type
_entity_poly.pdbx_seq_one_letter_code
_entity_poly.pdbx_strand_id
1 'polypeptide(L)'
;MKAVTDDKQPAPADTPIEQQLYAIRQKIQPRSVHGVFASWRIALVLLTQVLYYGLPWLQWDSRQAVLFDLAARKFYIFGLVFWPQDFVYLTGLLILSALALFLFTAVAGRLWCGYACPQTVYTEIFMWVENWLEGDHLARRKLDQSPWNANKLRRRGLKHLVWMLIALWTGFTFVGYFTPIQTLAAEVASASLGPWETFWILFYGFATWGNAGFMREQVCKYMCPYARFQSVMFDSDTLTVTYDSSIGEPRGPRSKKTDYKAAGLGTCVDCEVCVQ
;
A
#
# COMPACT_ATOMS: atom_id res chain seq x y z
N MET A 1 -34.22 -20.79 6.28
CA MET A 1 -32.96 -20.01 6.31
C MET A 1 -32.95 -19.18 5.04
N LYS A 2 -33.47 -17.95 5.10
CA LYS A 2 -33.68 -17.11 3.90
C LYS A 2 -32.32 -16.56 3.44
N ALA A 3 -31.97 -16.86 2.20
CA ALA A 3 -30.93 -16.16 1.47
C ALA A 3 -31.31 -14.68 1.41
N VAL A 4 -30.49 -13.82 1.99
CA VAL A 4 -30.54 -12.38 1.72
C VAL A 4 -29.51 -12.15 0.64
N THR A 5 -29.98 -12.29 -0.60
CA THR A 5 -29.33 -11.77 -1.79
C THR A 5 -29.27 -10.25 -1.66
N ASP A 6 -28.08 -9.73 -1.35
CA ASP A 6 -27.76 -8.33 -1.60
C ASP A 6 -27.51 -8.22 -3.11
N ASP A 7 -28.62 -8.18 -3.85
CA ASP A 7 -28.66 -8.10 -5.29
C ASP A 7 -28.28 -6.68 -5.72
N LYS A 8 -26.98 -6.47 -5.91
CA LYS A 8 -26.47 -5.44 -6.82
C LYS A 8 -25.76 -6.14 -7.95
N GLN A 9 -26.58 -6.66 -8.84
CA GLN A 9 -26.22 -7.14 -10.16
C GLN A 9 -25.24 -6.16 -10.84
N PRO A 10 -24.13 -6.63 -11.43
CA PRO A 10 -23.31 -5.78 -12.29
C PRO A 10 -24.21 -5.21 -13.38
N ALA A 11 -24.09 -3.91 -13.66
CA ALA A 11 -24.92 -3.22 -14.64
C ALA A 11 -24.91 -3.98 -15.98
N PRO A 12 -26.06 -4.14 -16.65
CA PRO A 12 -26.15 -4.84 -17.94
C PRO A 12 -25.18 -4.22 -18.96
N ALA A 13 -24.64 -5.06 -19.84
CA ALA A 13 -23.58 -4.69 -20.79
C ALA A 13 -23.94 -3.51 -21.73
N ASP A 14 -25.22 -3.15 -21.82
CA ASP A 14 -25.75 -2.08 -22.68
C ASP A 14 -25.87 -0.70 -21.99
N THR A 15 -25.31 -0.55 -20.79
CA THR A 15 -25.36 0.72 -20.06
C THR A 15 -24.37 1.74 -20.68
N PRO A 16 -24.78 2.97 -21.04
CA PRO A 16 -23.88 4.00 -21.57
C PRO A 16 -22.62 4.17 -20.71
N ILE A 17 -21.45 4.34 -21.34
CA ILE A 17 -20.14 4.42 -20.66
C ILE A 17 -20.15 5.46 -19.51
N GLU A 18 -20.90 6.56 -19.67
CA GLU A 18 -21.10 7.56 -18.62
C GLU A 18 -21.71 6.96 -17.33
N GLN A 19 -22.71 6.10 -17.44
CA GLN A 19 -23.35 5.46 -16.27
C GLN A 19 -22.46 4.38 -15.62
N GLN A 20 -21.56 3.74 -16.38
CA GLN A 20 -20.54 2.85 -15.82
C GLN A 20 -19.44 3.63 -15.07
N LEU A 21 -19.10 4.85 -15.53
CA LEU A 21 -18.22 5.78 -14.80
C LEU A 21 -18.87 6.28 -13.50
N TYR A 22 -20.20 6.34 -13.43
CA TYR A 22 -20.98 6.65 -12.21
C TYR A 22 -21.24 5.45 -11.30
N ALA A 23 -20.80 4.23 -11.66
CA ALA A 23 -21.01 3.06 -10.81
C ALA A 23 -20.31 3.26 -9.45
N ILE A 24 -21.13 3.35 -8.40
CA ILE A 24 -20.68 3.52 -7.02
C ILE A 24 -19.71 2.39 -6.69
N ARG A 25 -18.46 2.78 -6.38
CA ARG A 25 -17.39 1.86 -5.97
C ARG A 25 -17.91 0.86 -4.95
N GLN A 26 -17.80 -0.42 -5.26
CA GLN A 26 -17.96 -1.48 -4.27
C GLN A 26 -16.71 -1.51 -3.38
N LYS A 27 -16.91 -1.37 -2.07
CA LYS A 27 -15.83 -1.50 -1.08
C LYS A 27 -15.36 -2.96 -1.06
N ILE A 28 -14.16 -3.19 -1.57
CA ILE A 28 -13.52 -4.51 -1.55
C ILE A 28 -13.02 -4.77 -0.13
N GLN A 29 -13.40 -5.91 0.45
CA GLN A 29 -12.90 -6.37 1.73
C GLN A 29 -12.15 -7.68 1.53
N PRO A 30 -10.85 -7.61 1.19
CA PRO A 30 -10.09 -8.80 0.84
C PRO A 30 -9.95 -9.73 2.04
N ARG A 31 -9.94 -11.02 1.76
CA ARG A 31 -9.61 -12.05 2.75
C ARG A 31 -8.14 -11.96 3.17
N SER A 32 -7.87 -12.27 4.44
CA SER A 32 -6.49 -12.40 4.93
C SER A 32 -5.81 -13.67 4.36
N VAL A 33 -4.57 -13.53 3.88
CA VAL A 33 -3.81 -14.61 3.23
C VAL A 33 -2.56 -14.91 4.05
N HIS A 34 -2.25 -16.19 4.21
CA HIS A 34 -1.08 -16.67 4.96
C HIS A 34 -0.22 -17.57 4.07
N GLY A 35 1.10 -17.50 4.25
CA GLY A 35 2.06 -18.29 3.49
C GLY A 35 3.44 -17.66 3.45
N VAL A 36 4.37 -18.31 2.75
CA VAL A 36 5.76 -17.85 2.63
C VAL A 36 5.81 -16.47 1.97
N PHE A 37 5.16 -16.29 0.81
CA PHE A 37 5.12 -15.01 0.09
C PHE A 37 4.41 -13.90 0.88
N ALA A 38 3.36 -14.23 1.63
CA ALA A 38 2.70 -13.27 2.53
C ALA A 38 3.64 -12.83 3.67
N SER A 39 4.45 -13.76 4.20
CA SER A 39 5.43 -13.47 5.24
C SER A 39 6.56 -12.58 4.72
N TRP A 40 7.04 -12.81 3.50
CA TRP A 40 7.99 -11.92 2.82
C TRP A 40 7.42 -10.51 2.62
N ARG A 41 6.14 -10.39 2.27
CA ARG A 41 5.47 -9.09 2.17
C ARG A 41 5.46 -8.35 3.50
N ILE A 42 5.11 -9.04 4.58
CA ILE A 42 5.14 -8.46 5.93
C ILE A 42 6.56 -8.01 6.29
N ALA A 43 7.57 -8.84 6.02
CA ALA A 43 8.96 -8.50 6.30
C ALA A 43 9.42 -7.25 5.54
N LEU A 44 9.07 -7.13 4.25
CA LEU A 44 9.42 -5.95 3.46
C LEU A 44 8.67 -4.70 3.90
N VAL A 45 7.37 -4.80 4.24
CA VAL A 45 6.60 -3.70 4.84
C VAL A 45 7.27 -3.21 6.13
N LEU A 46 7.64 -4.13 7.02
CA LEU A 46 8.32 -3.77 8.26
C LEU A 46 9.69 -3.15 8.01
N LEU A 47 10.47 -3.71 7.10
CA LEU A 47 11.79 -3.19 6.73
C LEU A 47 11.68 -1.76 6.19
N THR A 48 10.76 -1.48 5.26
CA THR A 48 10.59 -0.13 4.72
C THR A 48 10.15 0.84 5.79
N GLN A 49 9.31 0.43 6.75
CA GLN A 49 8.87 1.31 7.83
C GLN A 49 9.96 1.56 8.87
N VAL A 50 10.77 0.54 9.20
CA VAL A 50 11.92 0.72 10.09
C VAL A 50 12.93 1.68 9.47
N LEU A 51 13.22 1.54 8.17
CA LEU A 51 14.11 2.46 7.47
C LEU A 51 13.52 3.87 7.40
N TYR A 52 12.26 4.01 6.97
CA TYR A 52 11.61 5.30 6.81
C TYR A 52 11.46 6.07 8.14
N TYR A 53 10.98 5.39 9.19
CA TYR A 53 10.82 6.02 10.50
C TYR A 53 12.13 6.14 11.26
N GLY A 54 13.10 5.26 11.04
CA GLY A 54 14.36 5.23 11.80
C GLY A 54 15.45 6.14 11.25
N LEU A 55 15.56 6.28 9.92
CA LEU A 55 16.65 7.03 9.29
C LEU A 55 16.78 8.50 9.77
N PRO A 56 15.69 9.27 9.93
CA PRO A 56 15.80 10.64 10.43
C PRO A 56 16.32 10.74 11.87
N TRP A 57 16.11 9.72 12.70
CA TRP A 57 16.58 9.74 14.09
C TRP A 57 18.04 9.36 14.24
N LEU A 58 18.61 8.68 13.24
CA LEU A 58 20.00 8.25 13.27
C LEU A 58 20.91 9.48 13.23
N GLN A 59 21.80 9.57 14.21
CA GLN A 59 22.86 10.59 14.26
C GLN A 59 24.14 10.01 13.65
N TRP A 60 24.82 10.81 12.86
CA TRP A 60 26.06 10.49 12.16
C TRP A 60 27.01 11.69 12.28
N ASP A 61 28.17 11.52 12.92
CA ASP A 61 29.18 12.57 13.08
C ASP A 61 28.62 13.92 13.58
N SER A 62 27.84 13.89 14.68
CA SER A 62 27.19 15.05 15.33
C SER A 62 26.03 15.73 14.59
N ARG A 63 25.56 15.15 13.48
CA ARG A 63 24.38 15.64 12.74
C ARG A 63 23.43 14.49 12.40
N GLN A 64 22.21 14.83 11.96
CA GLN A 64 21.27 13.84 11.44
C GLN A 64 21.83 13.14 10.19
N ALA A 65 21.70 11.81 10.13
CA ALA A 65 22.28 10.98 9.07
C ALA A 65 21.70 11.30 7.69
N VAL A 66 20.37 11.42 7.58
CA VAL A 66 19.70 11.82 6.33
C VAL A 66 18.91 13.09 6.59
N LEU A 67 19.36 14.20 6.02
CA LEU A 67 18.73 15.51 6.16
C LEU A 67 18.83 16.27 4.84
N PHE A 68 17.67 16.68 4.31
CA PHE A 68 17.56 17.50 3.11
C PHE A 68 17.30 18.95 3.51
N ASP A 69 18.39 19.68 3.80
CA ASP A 69 18.33 21.07 4.24
C ASP A 69 18.09 21.99 3.05
N LEU A 70 16.83 22.37 2.86
CA LEU A 70 16.41 23.29 1.79
C LEU A 70 16.89 24.72 2.02
N ALA A 71 17.07 25.15 3.28
CA ALA A 71 17.51 26.50 3.61
C ALA A 71 18.99 26.71 3.26
N ALA A 72 19.84 25.76 3.65
CA ALA A 72 21.26 25.75 3.30
C ALA A 72 21.53 25.21 1.89
N ARG A 73 20.52 24.64 1.21
CA ARG A 73 20.61 23.95 -0.09
C ARG A 73 21.65 22.83 -0.06
N LYS A 74 21.70 22.09 1.04
CA LYS A 74 22.64 20.99 1.28
C LYS A 74 21.86 19.71 1.56
N PHE A 75 22.23 18.64 0.88
CA PHE A 75 21.66 17.32 1.16
C PHE A 75 22.70 16.48 1.86
N TYR A 76 22.41 16.10 3.10
CA TYR A 76 23.24 15.26 3.95
C TYR A 76 22.74 13.82 3.83
N ILE A 77 23.61 12.92 3.37
CA ILE A 77 23.34 11.48 3.27
C ILE A 77 24.53 10.76 3.91
N PHE A 78 24.39 10.39 5.17
CA PHE A 78 25.42 9.85 6.05
C PHE A 78 26.67 10.78 6.09
N GLY A 79 27.83 10.27 5.67
CA GLY A 79 29.06 11.06 5.54
C GLY A 79 29.10 11.97 4.31
N LEU A 80 28.23 11.75 3.31
CA LEU A 80 28.21 12.52 2.07
C LEU A 80 27.44 13.83 2.25
N VAL A 81 27.99 14.90 1.69
CA VAL A 81 27.37 16.23 1.64
C VAL A 81 27.27 16.64 0.18
N PHE A 82 26.06 16.67 -0.35
CA PHE A 82 25.81 17.15 -1.70
C PHE A 82 25.56 18.64 -1.67
N TRP A 83 26.39 19.38 -2.40
CA TRP A 83 26.21 20.80 -2.65
C TRP A 83 25.36 21.00 -3.91
N PRO A 84 24.82 22.20 -4.14
CA PRO A 84 24.06 22.50 -5.35
C PRO A 84 24.82 22.20 -6.66
N GLN A 85 26.15 22.37 -6.68
CA GLN A 85 26.97 22.00 -7.85
C GLN A 85 27.05 20.49 -8.09
N ASP A 86 26.88 19.67 -7.07
CA ASP A 86 26.96 18.20 -7.14
C ASP A 86 25.63 17.56 -7.59
N PHE A 87 24.65 18.38 -7.97
CA PHE A 87 23.33 17.94 -8.40
C PHE A 87 23.38 17.00 -9.62
N VAL A 88 24.45 17.06 -10.42
CA VAL A 88 24.69 16.12 -11.53
C VAL A 88 24.84 14.68 -11.01
N TYR A 89 25.55 14.47 -9.90
CA TYR A 89 25.72 13.14 -9.31
C TYR A 89 24.40 12.62 -8.74
N LEU A 90 23.62 13.49 -8.08
CA LEU A 90 22.28 13.14 -7.61
C LEU A 90 21.35 12.77 -8.77
N THR A 91 21.37 13.55 -9.85
CA THR A 91 20.58 13.28 -11.06
C THR A 91 20.97 11.93 -11.68
N GLY A 92 22.27 11.66 -11.81
CA GLY A 92 22.78 10.37 -12.29
C GLY A 92 22.31 9.19 -11.43
N LEU A 93 22.34 9.34 -10.09
CA LEU A 93 21.84 8.34 -9.16
C LEU A 93 20.32 8.10 -9.33
N LEU A 94 19.54 9.15 -9.51
CA LEU A 94 18.09 9.05 -9.74
C LEU A 94 17.76 8.37 -11.07
N ILE A 95 18.50 8.69 -12.14
CA ILE A 95 18.36 8.03 -13.44
C ILE A 95 18.70 6.53 -13.32
N LEU A 96 19.82 6.20 -12.68
CA LEU A 96 20.21 4.81 -12.46
C LEU A 96 19.16 4.06 -11.63
N SER A 97 18.61 4.68 -10.60
CA SER A 97 17.53 4.11 -9.77
C SER A 97 16.26 3.87 -10.58
N ALA A 98 15.88 4.81 -11.46
CA ALA A 98 14.74 4.67 -12.35
C ALA A 98 14.94 3.53 -13.36
N LEU A 99 16.12 3.45 -14.00
CA LEU A 99 16.47 2.36 -14.91
C LEU A 99 16.51 1.00 -14.20
N ALA A 100 17.05 0.94 -12.98
CA ALA A 100 17.05 -0.27 -12.17
C ALA A 100 15.63 -0.72 -11.83
N LEU A 101 14.73 0.21 -11.48
CA LEU A 101 13.33 -0.10 -11.23
C LEU A 101 12.63 -0.61 -12.50
N PHE A 102 12.92 -0.02 -13.67
CA PHE A 102 12.37 -0.48 -14.95
C PHE A 102 12.89 -1.87 -15.34
N LEU A 103 14.19 -2.11 -15.21
CA LEU A 103 14.78 -3.44 -15.43
C LEU A 103 14.15 -4.49 -14.50
N PHE A 104 14.03 -4.16 -13.21
CA PHE A 104 13.38 -5.04 -12.24
C PHE A 104 11.92 -5.34 -12.62
N THR A 105 11.21 -4.36 -13.17
CA THR A 105 9.84 -4.53 -13.66
C THR A 105 9.77 -5.44 -14.88
N ALA A 106 10.67 -5.25 -15.85
CA ALA A 106 10.70 -6.05 -17.06
C ALA A 106 10.94 -7.54 -16.75
N VAL A 107 11.75 -7.83 -15.73
CA VAL A 107 12.07 -9.20 -15.31
C VAL A 107 11.03 -9.79 -14.35
N ALA A 108 10.69 -9.07 -13.28
CA ALA A 108 9.89 -9.58 -12.15
C ALA A 108 8.45 -9.05 -12.11
N GLY A 109 8.01 -8.32 -13.14
CA GLY A 109 6.67 -7.80 -13.27
C GLY A 109 6.27 -6.84 -12.15
N ARG A 110 5.18 -7.16 -11.43
CA ARG A 110 4.57 -6.27 -10.41
C ARG A 110 5.11 -6.48 -8.99
N LEU A 111 6.24 -7.16 -8.81
CA LEU A 111 6.75 -7.49 -7.48
C LEU A 111 7.03 -6.24 -6.63
N TRP A 112 7.57 -5.17 -7.22
CA TRP A 112 7.78 -3.89 -6.52
C TRP A 112 6.45 -3.31 -6.01
N CYS A 113 5.46 -3.21 -6.91
CA CYS A 113 4.13 -2.71 -6.59
C CYS A 113 3.45 -3.55 -5.49
N GLY A 114 3.68 -4.86 -5.46
CA GLY A 114 3.07 -5.76 -4.48
C GLY A 114 3.74 -5.81 -3.11
N TYR A 115 5.02 -5.43 -2.99
CA TYR A 115 5.81 -5.66 -1.77
C TYR A 115 6.43 -4.41 -1.13
N ALA A 116 6.78 -3.38 -1.92
CA ALA A 116 7.56 -2.24 -1.42
C ALA A 116 6.98 -0.86 -1.79
N CYS A 117 6.04 -0.80 -2.75
CA CYS A 117 5.42 0.47 -3.13
C CYS A 117 4.73 1.14 -1.92
N PRO A 118 4.95 2.45 -1.67
CA PRO A 118 4.38 3.14 -0.51
C PRO A 118 2.86 2.98 -0.38
N GLN A 119 2.14 3.03 -1.51
CA GLN A 119 0.69 2.85 -1.51
C GLN A 119 0.28 1.48 -0.95
N THR A 120 0.99 0.42 -1.33
CA THR A 120 0.76 -0.94 -0.86
C THR A 120 1.15 -1.09 0.61
N VAL A 121 2.31 -0.56 0.99
CA VAL A 121 2.80 -0.59 2.38
C VAL A 121 1.79 0.02 3.34
N TYR A 122 1.33 1.25 3.08
CA TYR A 122 0.37 1.92 3.96
C TYR A 122 -1.02 1.30 3.90
N THR A 123 -1.48 0.84 2.74
CA THR A 123 -2.77 0.15 2.62
C THR A 123 -2.76 -1.16 3.41
N GLU A 124 -1.68 -1.93 3.35
CA GLU A 124 -1.50 -3.17 4.11
C GLU A 124 -1.50 -2.90 5.63
N ILE A 125 -0.76 -1.89 6.10
CA ILE A 125 -0.77 -1.46 7.51
C ILE A 125 -2.20 -1.08 7.96
N PHE A 126 -2.92 -0.32 7.13
CA PHE A 126 -4.29 0.11 7.46
C PHE A 126 -5.26 -1.08 7.49
N MET A 127 -5.08 -2.07 6.61
CA MET A 127 -5.83 -3.32 6.62
C MET A 127 -5.49 -4.19 7.83
N TRP A 128 -4.25 -4.19 8.32
CA TRP A 128 -3.89 -4.86 9.58
C TRP A 128 -4.60 -4.23 10.78
N VAL A 129 -4.65 -2.90 10.84
CA VAL A 129 -5.42 -2.17 11.85
C VAL A 129 -6.91 -2.51 11.76
N GLU A 130 -7.47 -2.60 10.55
CA GLU A 130 -8.85 -3.05 10.35
C GLU A 130 -9.08 -4.48 10.82
N ASN A 131 -8.18 -5.41 10.47
CA ASN A 131 -8.28 -6.81 10.89
C ASN A 131 -8.21 -6.91 12.42
N TRP A 132 -7.37 -6.11 13.07
CA TRP A 132 -7.22 -6.10 14.53
C TRP A 132 -8.45 -5.55 15.25
N LEU A 133 -9.05 -4.47 14.76
CA LEU A 133 -10.15 -3.77 15.43
C LEU A 133 -11.55 -4.23 15.01
N GLU A 134 -11.75 -4.55 13.73
CA GLU A 134 -13.05 -4.92 13.15
C GLU A 134 -13.16 -6.43 12.84
N GLY A 135 -12.03 -7.14 12.74
CA GLY A 135 -11.97 -8.58 12.45
C GLY A 135 -11.74 -8.90 10.97
N ASP A 136 -11.84 -10.18 10.61
CA ASP A 136 -11.66 -10.65 9.23
C ASP A 136 -12.78 -10.16 8.29
N HIS A 137 -12.62 -10.36 6.98
CA HIS A 137 -13.50 -9.84 5.93
C HIS A 137 -15.01 -10.08 6.18
N LEU A 138 -15.43 -11.28 6.64
CA LEU A 138 -16.85 -11.55 6.95
C LEU A 138 -17.36 -10.73 8.14
N ALA A 139 -16.53 -10.56 9.18
CA ALA A 139 -16.90 -9.78 10.36
C ALA A 139 -17.06 -8.31 10.00
N ARG A 140 -16.18 -7.77 9.15
CA ARG A 140 -16.27 -6.41 8.62
C ARG A 140 -17.47 -6.21 7.72
N ARG A 141 -17.81 -7.17 6.84
CA ARG A 141 -19.00 -7.09 5.99
C ARG A 141 -20.27 -7.08 6.84
N LYS A 142 -20.34 -7.94 7.86
CA LYS A 142 -21.43 -7.96 8.84
C LYS A 142 -21.51 -6.67 9.65
N LEU A 143 -20.37 -6.10 10.06
CA LEU A 143 -20.31 -4.84 10.79
C LEU A 143 -20.80 -3.67 9.91
N ASP A 144 -20.44 -3.67 8.63
CA ASP A 144 -20.89 -2.66 7.66
C ASP A 144 -22.41 -2.68 7.51
N GLN A 145 -23.01 -3.87 7.42
CA GLN A 145 -24.47 -4.08 7.32
C GLN A 145 -25.23 -3.86 8.63
N SER A 146 -24.57 -3.95 9.79
CA SER A 146 -25.23 -3.76 11.09
C SER A 146 -25.68 -2.31 11.33
N PRO A 147 -26.76 -2.07 12.10
CA PRO A 147 -27.18 -0.71 12.46
C PRO A 147 -26.10 0.02 13.29
N TRP A 148 -26.16 1.35 13.31
CA TRP A 148 -25.27 2.16 14.15
C TRP A 148 -25.55 1.90 15.64
N ASN A 149 -24.74 1.06 16.24
CA ASN A 149 -24.75 0.77 17.67
C ASN A 149 -23.42 1.22 18.33
N ALA A 150 -23.39 1.25 19.66
CA ALA A 150 -22.21 1.70 20.41
C ALA A 150 -20.94 0.88 20.08
N ASN A 151 -21.09 -0.42 19.81
CA ASN A 151 -19.98 -1.29 19.42
C ASN A 151 -19.41 -0.91 18.04
N LYS A 152 -20.26 -0.63 17.05
CA LYS A 152 -19.88 -0.18 15.71
C LYS A 152 -19.19 1.18 15.76
N LEU A 153 -19.73 2.12 16.54
CA LEU A 153 -19.13 3.43 16.71
C LEU A 153 -17.75 3.33 17.37
N ARG A 154 -17.62 2.52 18.43
CA ARG A 154 -16.33 2.30 19.10
C ARG A 154 -15.29 1.68 18.15
N ARG A 155 -15.64 0.60 17.43
CA ARG A 155 -14.71 -0.10 16.53
C ARG A 155 -14.28 0.80 15.38
N ARG A 156 -15.22 1.48 14.72
CA ARG A 156 -14.91 2.40 13.61
C ARG A 156 -14.18 3.65 14.09
N GLY A 157 -14.59 4.22 15.22
CA GLY A 157 -13.93 5.37 15.83
C GLY A 157 -12.48 5.07 16.20
N LEU A 158 -12.25 3.94 16.88
CA LEU A 158 -10.89 3.51 17.23
C LEU A 158 -10.05 3.22 15.98
N LYS A 159 -10.63 2.64 14.94
CA LYS A 159 -9.95 2.46 13.65
C LYS A 159 -9.50 3.79 13.07
N HIS A 160 -10.42 4.75 12.92
CA HIS A 160 -10.08 6.04 12.33
C HIS A 160 -9.08 6.82 13.18
N LEU A 161 -9.14 6.67 14.51
CA LEU A 161 -8.15 7.24 15.42
C LEU A 161 -6.76 6.63 15.18
N VAL A 162 -6.63 5.30 15.12
CA VAL A 162 -5.34 4.64 14.86
C VAL A 162 -4.82 4.99 13.46
N TRP A 163 -5.67 5.02 12.44
CA TRP A 163 -5.30 5.47 11.10
C TRP A 163 -4.78 6.91 11.08
N MET A 164 -5.45 7.81 11.79
CA MET A 164 -5.04 9.20 11.91
C MET A 164 -3.69 9.34 12.60
N LEU A 165 -3.45 8.59 13.69
CA LEU A 165 -2.17 8.58 14.39
C LEU A 165 -1.02 8.09 13.49
N ILE A 166 -1.20 6.99 12.77
CA ILE A 166 -0.20 6.46 11.83
C ILE A 166 0.07 7.47 10.71
N ALA A 167 -0.98 8.09 10.17
CA ALA A 167 -0.86 9.04 9.09
C ALA A 167 -0.17 10.34 9.54
N LEU A 168 -0.51 10.88 10.71
CA LEU A 168 0.15 12.05 11.29
C LEU A 168 1.62 11.76 11.63
N TRP A 169 1.92 10.58 12.18
CA TRP A 169 3.30 10.14 12.42
C TRP A 169 4.11 10.04 11.12
N THR A 170 3.46 9.59 10.04
CA THR A 170 4.04 9.57 8.70
C THR A 170 4.34 10.97 8.18
N GLY A 171 3.38 11.90 8.31
CA GLY A 171 3.59 13.31 7.95
C GLY A 171 4.71 13.97 8.76
N PHE A 172 4.75 13.72 10.08
CA PHE A 172 5.83 14.17 10.97
C PHE A 172 7.20 13.66 10.52
N THR A 173 7.31 12.36 10.25
CA THR A 173 8.56 11.75 9.80
C THR A 173 9.00 12.31 8.45
N PHE A 174 8.06 12.51 7.52
CA PHE A 174 8.36 13.14 6.24
C PHE A 174 9.00 14.53 6.41
N VAL A 175 8.40 15.38 7.24
CA VAL A 175 8.96 16.71 7.54
C VAL A 175 10.31 16.59 8.27
N GLY A 176 10.49 15.57 9.11
CA GLY A 176 11.76 15.25 9.76
C GLY A 176 12.92 14.95 8.82
N TYR A 177 12.67 14.67 7.52
CA TYR A 177 13.72 14.59 6.50
C TYR A 177 14.17 15.97 5.99
N PHE A 178 13.42 17.04 6.22
CA PHE A 178 13.73 18.39 5.73
C PHE A 178 14.08 19.37 6.87
N THR A 179 13.41 19.22 8.02
CA THR A 179 13.71 19.92 9.27
C THR A 179 14.36 18.92 10.23
N PRO A 180 15.45 19.26 10.94
CA PRO A 180 16.09 18.32 11.87
C PRO A 180 15.09 17.71 12.84
N ILE A 181 15.07 16.38 12.95
CA ILE A 181 13.95 15.71 13.63
C ILE A 181 13.91 15.99 15.13
N GLN A 182 15.06 16.25 15.75
CA GLN A 182 15.13 16.60 17.17
C GLN A 182 14.53 17.99 17.44
N THR A 183 14.79 18.96 16.57
CA THR A 183 14.18 20.30 16.69
C THR A 183 12.69 20.22 16.39
N LEU A 184 12.30 19.49 15.34
CA LEU A 184 10.90 19.27 15.01
C LEU A 184 10.14 18.60 16.15
N ALA A 185 10.71 17.56 16.78
CA ALA A 185 10.11 16.89 17.93
C ALA A 185 9.94 17.83 19.13
N ALA A 186 10.93 18.69 19.38
CA ALA A 186 10.83 19.70 20.43
C ALA A 186 9.72 20.72 20.12
N GLU A 187 9.62 21.21 18.88
CA GLU A 187 8.58 22.15 18.45
C GLU A 187 7.16 21.56 18.52
N VAL A 188 7.00 20.27 18.19
CA VAL A 188 5.73 19.56 18.40
C VAL A 188 5.40 19.52 19.90
N ALA A 189 6.38 19.17 20.74
CA ALA A 189 6.18 19.05 22.19
C ALA A 189 5.86 20.38 22.87
N SER A 190 6.45 21.49 22.41
CA SER A 190 6.16 22.85 22.89
C SER A 190 4.97 23.51 22.19
N ALA A 191 4.29 22.81 21.27
CA ALA A 191 3.21 23.35 20.45
C ALA A 191 3.58 24.65 19.72
N SER A 192 4.85 24.76 19.28
CA SER A 192 5.44 25.95 18.67
C SER A 192 5.86 25.72 17.21
N LEU A 193 5.17 24.80 16.53
CA LEU A 193 5.44 24.49 15.12
C LEU A 193 5.24 25.72 14.23
N GLY A 194 6.17 25.91 13.29
CA GLY A 194 6.01 26.92 12.26
C GLY A 194 4.85 26.61 11.29
N PRO A 195 4.39 27.60 10.51
CA PRO A 195 3.33 27.39 9.52
C PRO A 195 3.69 26.37 8.44
N TRP A 196 4.97 26.30 8.05
CA TRP A 196 5.47 25.37 7.04
C TRP A 196 5.40 23.92 7.52
N GLU A 197 5.97 23.65 8.70
CA GLU A 197 5.99 22.33 9.33
C GLU A 197 4.55 21.85 9.56
N THR A 198 3.71 22.71 10.14
CA THR A 198 2.30 22.40 10.41
C THR A 198 1.55 22.03 9.13
N PHE A 199 1.69 22.83 8.08
CA PHE A 199 1.03 22.58 6.80
C PHE A 199 1.42 21.22 6.23
N TRP A 200 2.72 20.91 6.16
CA TRP A 200 3.17 19.66 5.54
C TRP A 200 2.88 18.42 6.38
N ILE A 201 2.99 18.50 7.70
CA ILE A 201 2.62 17.38 8.59
C ILE A 201 1.14 17.03 8.38
N LEU A 202 0.26 18.04 8.41
CA LEU A 202 -1.17 17.83 8.23
C LEU A 202 -1.53 17.42 6.80
N PHE A 203 -0.87 18.00 5.79
CA PHE A 203 -1.10 17.66 4.39
C PHE A 203 -0.71 16.22 4.09
N TYR A 204 0.51 15.79 4.44
CA TYR A 204 0.94 14.40 4.23
C TYR A 204 0.20 13.42 5.12
N GLY A 205 -0.18 13.83 6.34
CA GLY A 205 -1.07 13.03 7.18
C GLY A 205 -2.44 12.84 6.55
N PHE A 206 -3.07 13.91 6.07
CA PHE A 206 -4.35 13.83 5.36
C PHE A 206 -4.24 12.99 4.08
N ALA A 207 -3.19 13.21 3.28
CA ALA A 207 -2.96 12.46 2.05
C ALA A 207 -2.76 10.97 2.33
N THR A 208 -1.99 10.60 3.35
CA THR A 208 -1.77 9.20 3.75
C THR A 208 -3.08 8.56 4.23
N TRP A 209 -3.82 9.26 5.10
CA TRP A 209 -5.11 8.81 5.62
C TRP A 209 -6.15 8.62 4.50
N GLY A 210 -6.23 9.56 3.56
CA GLY A 210 -7.13 9.52 2.40
C GLY A 210 -6.76 8.39 1.43
N ASN A 211 -5.48 8.36 1.02
CA ASN A 211 -4.99 7.45 -0.01
C ASN A 211 -5.00 5.99 0.45
N ALA A 212 -4.52 5.69 1.66
CA ALA A 212 -4.45 4.33 2.18
C ALA A 212 -5.77 3.87 2.82
N GLY A 213 -6.50 4.78 3.49
CA GLY A 213 -7.76 4.44 4.16
C GLY A 213 -8.91 4.25 3.19
N PHE A 214 -9.10 5.22 2.30
CA PHE A 214 -10.27 5.27 1.43
C PHE A 214 -9.91 4.87 0.01
N MET A 215 -8.99 5.57 -0.65
CA MET A 215 -8.81 5.43 -2.11
C MET A 215 -8.20 4.06 -2.49
N ARG A 216 -7.25 3.53 -1.72
CA ARG A 216 -6.63 2.19 -1.88
C ARG A 216 -6.29 1.87 -3.34
N GLU A 217 -7.04 0.98 -3.97
CA GLU A 217 -6.82 0.49 -5.34
C GLU A 217 -7.05 1.59 -6.39
N GLN A 218 -7.84 2.62 -6.06
CA GLN A 218 -8.10 3.76 -6.95
C GLN A 218 -6.81 4.54 -7.22
N VAL A 219 -5.92 4.63 -6.22
CA VAL A 219 -4.60 5.24 -6.39
C VAL A 219 -3.82 4.46 -7.45
N CYS A 220 -3.76 3.13 -7.32
CA CYS A 220 -3.04 2.27 -8.26
C CYS A 220 -3.66 2.29 -9.68
N LYS A 221 -4.98 2.41 -9.81
CA LYS A 221 -5.69 2.39 -11.11
C LYS A 221 -5.65 3.73 -11.84
N TYR A 222 -5.84 4.83 -11.12
CA TYR A 222 -6.11 6.14 -11.73
C TYR A 222 -5.06 7.21 -11.41
N MET A 223 -4.36 7.12 -10.28
CA MET A 223 -3.40 8.16 -9.87
C MET A 223 -1.95 7.77 -10.14
N CYS A 224 -1.61 6.49 -10.04
CA CYS A 224 -0.24 6.00 -10.12
C CYS A 224 0.24 6.03 -11.59
N PRO A 225 1.14 6.96 -11.96
CA PRO A 225 1.65 7.02 -13.33
C PRO A 225 2.51 5.78 -13.65
N TYR A 226 3.20 5.24 -12.64
CA TYR A 226 4.03 4.06 -12.79
C TYR A 226 3.22 2.83 -13.20
N ALA A 227 2.01 2.63 -12.67
CA ALA A 227 1.14 1.54 -13.09
C ALA A 227 0.77 1.59 -14.58
N ARG A 228 0.71 2.80 -15.17
CA ARG A 228 0.52 2.99 -16.62
C ARG A 228 1.78 2.72 -17.40
N PHE A 229 2.94 3.17 -16.93
CA PHE A 229 4.21 2.81 -17.58
C PHE A 229 4.46 1.30 -17.57
N GLN A 230 4.03 0.58 -16.54
CA GLN A 230 4.21 -0.87 -16.49
C GLN A 230 3.52 -1.61 -17.64
N SER A 231 2.41 -1.12 -18.19
CA SER A 231 1.72 -1.84 -19.28
C SER A 231 2.50 -1.86 -20.60
N VAL A 232 3.45 -0.93 -20.80
CA VAL A 232 4.31 -0.91 -22.00
C VAL A 232 5.67 -1.55 -21.76
N MET A 233 6.01 -1.89 -20.51
CA MET A 233 7.28 -2.52 -20.14
C MET A 233 7.20 -4.05 -20.04
N PHE A 234 5.99 -4.62 -20.13
CA PHE A 234 5.78 -6.06 -20.02
C PHE A 234 5.98 -6.70 -21.39
N ASP A 235 6.73 -7.78 -21.43
CA ASP A 235 6.86 -8.68 -22.58
C ASP A 235 6.38 -10.08 -22.20
N SER A 236 6.29 -10.96 -23.19
CA SER A 236 6.00 -12.39 -23.06
C SER A 236 6.90 -13.14 -22.07
N ASP A 237 8.15 -12.70 -21.91
CA ASP A 237 9.11 -13.27 -20.96
C ASP A 237 9.00 -12.68 -19.53
N THR A 238 8.18 -11.63 -19.32
CA THR A 238 8.01 -11.04 -18.00
C THR A 238 7.24 -11.98 -17.08
N LEU A 239 7.81 -12.26 -15.91
CA LEU A 239 7.14 -13.09 -14.90
C LEU A 239 5.87 -12.39 -14.38
N THR A 240 4.72 -13.02 -14.62
CA THR A 240 3.42 -12.52 -14.18
C THR A 240 2.71 -13.51 -13.26
N VAL A 241 2.21 -13.01 -12.13
CA VAL A 241 1.40 -13.80 -11.20
C VAL A 241 -0.04 -13.79 -11.71
N THR A 242 -0.42 -14.81 -12.46
CA THR A 242 -1.77 -14.99 -13.00
C THR A 242 -2.20 -16.45 -12.87
N TYR A 243 -3.49 -16.71 -13.08
CA TYR A 243 -3.99 -18.08 -13.16
C TYR A 243 -3.44 -18.76 -14.43
N ASP A 244 -2.75 -19.89 -14.25
CA ASP A 244 -2.23 -20.69 -15.34
C ASP A 244 -3.27 -21.75 -15.74
N SER A 245 -3.93 -21.51 -16.87
CA SER A 245 -4.94 -22.40 -17.44
C SER A 245 -4.36 -23.72 -17.94
N SER A 246 -3.07 -23.78 -18.30
CA SER A 246 -2.44 -24.98 -18.86
C SER A 246 -2.30 -26.10 -17.83
N ILE A 247 -2.12 -25.73 -16.56
CA ILE A 247 -2.05 -26.68 -15.44
C ILE A 247 -3.33 -26.70 -14.62
N GLY A 248 -4.13 -25.63 -14.67
CA GLY A 248 -5.31 -25.45 -13.82
C GLY A 248 -6.55 -26.18 -14.33
N GLU A 249 -6.66 -26.36 -15.66
CA GLU A 249 -7.84 -26.94 -16.30
C GLU A 249 -7.68 -28.42 -16.69
N PRO A 250 -8.77 -29.21 -16.73
CA PRO A 250 -10.12 -28.84 -16.32
C PRO A 250 -10.21 -28.76 -14.79
N ARG A 251 -10.72 -27.63 -14.28
CA ARG A 251 -10.92 -27.44 -12.84
C ARG A 251 -12.09 -28.29 -12.34
N GLY A 252 -12.02 -28.73 -11.09
CA GLY A 252 -13.16 -29.42 -10.49
C GLY A 252 -12.98 -29.78 -9.02
N PRO A 253 -14.09 -29.90 -8.27
CA PRO A 253 -14.04 -30.29 -6.87
C PRO A 253 -13.50 -31.71 -6.75
N ARG A 254 -12.56 -31.91 -5.81
CA ARG A 254 -12.01 -33.25 -5.53
C ARG A 254 -11.60 -33.40 -4.07
N SER A 255 -11.53 -34.65 -3.63
CA SER A 255 -10.95 -35.01 -2.34
C SER A 255 -9.43 -34.90 -2.37
N LYS A 256 -8.81 -34.58 -1.23
CA LYS A 256 -7.35 -34.54 -1.07
C LYS A 256 -6.67 -35.89 -1.35
N LYS A 257 -7.43 -36.99 -1.28
CA LYS A 257 -6.93 -38.36 -1.53
C LYS A 257 -7.02 -38.79 -3.00
N THR A 258 -7.70 -38.03 -3.85
CA THR A 258 -7.88 -38.37 -5.26
C THR A 258 -6.62 -38.03 -6.05
N ASP A 259 -6.09 -38.97 -6.84
CA ASP A 259 -5.09 -38.66 -7.86
C ASP A 259 -5.77 -37.89 -9.00
N TYR A 260 -5.51 -36.58 -9.01
CA TYR A 260 -6.11 -35.65 -9.95
C TYR A 260 -5.66 -35.90 -11.39
N LYS A 261 -4.44 -36.42 -11.60
CA LYS A 261 -3.94 -36.75 -12.94
C LYS A 261 -4.68 -37.97 -13.50
N ALA A 262 -4.88 -39.00 -12.68
CA ALA A 262 -5.66 -40.17 -13.06
C ALA A 262 -7.14 -39.85 -13.33
N ALA A 263 -7.68 -38.85 -12.64
CA ALA A 263 -9.05 -38.36 -12.83
C ALA A 263 -9.20 -37.36 -13.99
N GLY A 264 -8.12 -37.02 -14.72
CA GLY A 264 -8.13 -36.06 -15.82
C GLY A 264 -8.42 -34.62 -15.40
N LEU A 265 -8.17 -34.26 -14.13
CA LEU A 265 -8.40 -32.93 -13.58
C LEU A 265 -7.09 -32.11 -13.55
N GLY A 266 -7.21 -30.79 -13.65
CA GLY A 266 -6.10 -29.85 -13.46
C GLY A 266 -5.78 -29.60 -11.99
N THR A 267 -4.85 -28.70 -11.70
CA THR A 267 -4.44 -28.38 -10.32
C THR A 267 -5.48 -27.55 -9.56
N CYS A 268 -6.34 -26.82 -10.26
CA CYS A 268 -7.41 -26.01 -9.65
C CYS A 268 -8.55 -26.89 -9.10
N VAL A 269 -8.94 -26.64 -7.85
CA VAL A 269 -10.03 -27.36 -7.16
C VAL A 269 -11.36 -26.59 -7.10
N ASP A 270 -11.43 -25.46 -7.82
CA ASP A 270 -12.63 -24.62 -7.95
C ASP A 270 -13.24 -24.16 -6.60
N CYS A 271 -12.37 -23.78 -5.65
CA CYS A 271 -12.79 -23.37 -4.30
C CYS A 271 -13.12 -21.89 -4.15
N GLU A 272 -12.96 -21.09 -5.21
CA GLU A 272 -13.17 -19.63 -5.26
C GLU A 272 -12.37 -18.78 -4.25
N VAL A 273 -11.51 -19.38 -3.42
CA VAL A 273 -10.74 -18.64 -2.39
C VAL A 273 -9.80 -17.59 -3.02
N CYS A 274 -9.35 -17.79 -4.26
CA CYS A 274 -8.48 -16.83 -4.97
C CYS A 274 -9.20 -15.55 -5.41
N VAL A 275 -10.53 -15.52 -5.42
CA VAL A 275 -11.34 -14.35 -5.84
C VAL A 275 -12.12 -13.71 -4.68
N GLN A 276 -11.89 -14.17 -3.45
CA GLN A 276 -12.47 -13.64 -2.20
C GLN A 276 -11.54 -12.63 -1.52
#